data_AF-A0A9N8L429-F1
#
_entry.id   AF-A0A9N8L429-F1
#
_cell.length_a   1.000
_cell.length_b   1.000
_cell.length_c   1.000
_cell.angle_alpha   90.00
_cell.angle_beta   90.00
_cell.angle_gamma   90.00
#
_symmetry.space_group_name_H-M   'P 1'
#
loop_
_entity.id
_entity.type
_entity.pdbx_description
1 polymer ?
#
loop_
_entity_poly.entity_id
_entity_poly.type
_entity_poly.pdbx_seq_one_letter_code
_entity_poly.pdbx_strand_id
1 'polypeptide(L)'
;MLSSASNLTTTELPQVPLEVSNEVEVEGEGFAWSAWGSWGPCSRTCGGGVSMQERQCLPRTRSNVSDNSIAQKPVISVRVTRQTREPDCPGVDRRYHECNNAVRYLL
;
A
#
# COMPACT_ATOMS: atom_id res chain seq x y z
N MET A 1 -33.85 21.55 62.41
CA MET A 1 -34.39 20.81 61.25
C MET A 1 -33.39 20.97 60.11
N LEU A 2 -32.53 19.97 59.94
CA LEU A 2 -31.56 19.92 58.83
C LEU A 2 -32.31 19.54 57.55
N SER A 3 -32.03 20.25 56.45
CA SER A 3 -32.16 19.85 55.04
C SER A 3 -32.39 21.10 54.20
N SER A 4 -31.75 21.36 53.07
CA SER A 4 -30.59 20.79 52.40
C SER A 4 -30.44 21.73 51.21
N ALA A 5 -29.28 22.36 51.03
CA ALA A 5 -29.06 23.21 49.86
C ALA A 5 -29.07 22.33 48.61
N SER A 6 -30.01 22.59 47.70
CA SER A 6 -30.08 21.93 46.40
C SER A 6 -28.96 22.48 45.52
N ASN A 7 -27.79 21.84 45.61
CA ASN A 7 -26.70 22.06 44.68
C ASN A 7 -27.12 21.54 43.30
N LEU A 8 -27.57 22.43 42.42
CA LEU A 8 -27.77 22.09 41.02
C LEU A 8 -26.37 22.00 40.38
N THR A 9 -25.82 20.79 40.44
CA THR A 9 -24.60 20.37 39.78
C THR A 9 -24.63 20.81 38.32
N THR A 10 -23.71 21.70 37.95
CA THR A 10 -23.23 21.87 36.57
C THR A 10 -23.17 20.51 35.91
N THR A 11 -23.89 20.35 34.81
CA THR A 11 -23.75 19.19 33.93
C THR A 11 -22.35 19.24 33.36
N GLU A 12 -21.39 18.70 34.10
CA GLU A 12 -20.07 18.33 33.61
C GLU A 12 -20.34 17.33 32.48
N LEU A 13 -20.14 17.77 31.23
CA LEU A 13 -19.90 16.86 30.12
C LEU A 13 -18.89 15.82 30.60
N PRO A 14 -19.09 14.51 30.36
CA PRO A 14 -18.12 13.51 30.74
C PRO A 14 -16.79 13.91 30.08
N GLN A 15 -15.85 14.37 30.90
CA GLN A 15 -14.49 14.65 30.47
C GLN A 15 -13.90 13.30 30.11
N VAL A 16 -14.05 12.92 28.83
CA VAL A 16 -13.27 11.84 28.25
C VAL A 16 -11.82 12.27 28.44
N PRO A 17 -10.98 11.49 29.15
CA PRO A 17 -9.57 11.80 29.22
C PRO A 17 -9.09 11.94 27.77
N LEU A 18 -8.48 13.07 27.43
CA LEU A 18 -7.66 13.15 26.23
C LEU A 18 -6.53 12.18 26.50
N GLU A 19 -6.70 10.94 26.07
CA GLU A 19 -5.64 9.94 26.12
C GLU A 19 -4.55 10.47 25.19
N VAL A 20 -3.55 11.13 25.77
CA VAL A 20 -2.28 11.36 25.12
C VAL A 20 -1.61 10.01 25.10
N SER A 21 -2.02 9.18 24.15
CA SER A 21 -1.29 7.99 23.81
C SER A 21 -0.01 8.46 23.12
N ASN A 22 1.13 8.24 23.76
CA ASN A 22 2.43 8.36 23.10
C ASN A 22 2.58 7.15 22.18
N GLU A 23 1.80 7.13 21.11
CA GLU A 23 1.99 6.19 20.02
C GLU A 23 3.09 6.80 19.16
N VAL A 24 4.26 6.15 19.17
CA VAL A 24 5.22 6.37 18.10
C VAL A 24 4.54 5.88 16.83
N GLU A 25 3.80 6.78 16.18
CA GLU A 25 3.28 6.60 14.84
C GLU A 25 4.50 6.47 13.92
N VAL A 26 4.99 5.24 13.75
CA VAL A 26 5.80 4.86 12.60
C VAL A 26 4.86 4.82 11.39
N GLU A 27 4.20 5.94 11.09
CA GLU A 27 3.22 6.04 10.01
C GLU A 27 3.96 6.21 8.69
N GLY A 28 4.40 5.05 8.22
CA GLY A 28 4.93 4.81 6.90
C GLY A 28 4.86 3.34 6.54
N GLU A 29 3.90 2.57 7.06
CA GLU A 29 3.59 1.22 6.55
C GLU A 29 2.92 1.30 5.18
N GLY A 30 3.54 2.03 4.25
CA GLY A 30 3.17 1.97 2.85
C GLY A 30 3.63 0.63 2.29
N PHE A 31 2.88 0.11 1.33
CA PHE A 31 3.34 -1.00 0.50
C PHE A 31 3.93 -0.44 -0.80
N ALA A 32 4.87 -1.16 -1.39
CA ALA A 32 5.43 -0.84 -2.70
C ALA A 32 5.56 -2.12 -3.53
N TRP A 33 5.47 -1.95 -4.83
CA TRP A 33 5.84 -3.02 -5.76
C TRP A 33 7.31 -3.35 -5.61
N SER A 34 7.59 -4.62 -5.35
CA SER A 34 8.94 -5.18 -5.51
C SER A 34 9.43 -5.01 -6.95
N ALA A 35 10.74 -5.15 -7.14
CA ALA A 35 11.31 -5.29 -8.47
C ALA A 35 10.65 -6.46 -9.20
N TRP A 36 10.51 -6.32 -10.52
CA TRP A 36 10.07 -7.45 -11.34
C TRP A 36 11.02 -8.64 -11.18
N GLY A 37 10.47 -9.86 -11.12
CA GLY A 37 11.26 -11.10 -11.06
C GLY A 37 12.10 -11.35 -12.32
N SER A 38 12.44 -12.59 -12.66
CA SER A 38 12.90 -12.90 -14.03
C SER A 38 11.73 -13.32 -14.90
N TRP A 39 11.84 -13.15 -16.22
CA TRP A 39 10.87 -13.76 -17.13
C TRP A 39 10.94 -15.28 -16.99
N GLY A 40 9.78 -15.91 -16.92
CA GLY A 40 9.67 -17.37 -16.98
C GLY A 40 10.07 -17.92 -18.34
N PRO A 41 10.14 -19.26 -18.47
CA PRO A 41 10.39 -19.88 -19.76
C PRO A 41 9.30 -19.51 -20.76
N CYS A 42 9.66 -19.41 -22.04
CA CYS A 42 8.67 -19.24 -23.10
C CYS A 42 7.74 -20.44 -23.13
N SER A 43 6.43 -20.21 -23.23
CA SER A 43 5.43 -21.29 -23.26
C SER A 43 5.63 -22.29 -24.40
N ARG A 44 6.36 -21.88 -25.44
CA ARG A 44 6.67 -22.68 -26.63
C ARG A 44 8.14 -22.50 -26.98
N THR A 45 8.77 -23.56 -27.47
CA THR A 45 10.15 -23.50 -27.97
C THR A 45 10.24 -22.99 -29.42
N CYS A 46 9.12 -22.96 -30.16
CA CYS A 46 9.06 -22.45 -31.52
C CYS A 46 7.65 -22.00 -31.96
N GLY A 47 7.58 -21.21 -33.03
CA GLY A 47 6.34 -20.82 -33.69
C GLY A 47 5.49 -19.83 -32.88
N GLY A 48 6.16 -18.99 -32.10
CA GLY A 48 5.56 -18.02 -31.20
C GLY A 48 5.07 -18.63 -29.89
N GLY A 49 5.29 -17.91 -28.80
CA GLY A 49 4.94 -18.28 -27.45
C GLY A 49 4.84 -17.04 -26.57
N VAL A 50 4.52 -17.24 -25.30
CA VAL A 50 4.38 -16.17 -24.32
C VAL A 50 5.21 -16.54 -23.10
N SER A 51 5.96 -15.58 -22.58
CA SER A 51 6.56 -15.70 -21.25
C SER A 51 5.83 -14.79 -20.26
N MET A 52 5.91 -15.16 -18.99
CA MET A 52 5.26 -14.45 -17.89
C MET A 52 6.31 -14.00 -16.89
N GLN A 53 6.10 -12.84 -16.29
CA GLN A 53 6.88 -12.35 -15.15
C GLN A 53 5.93 -11.78 -14.12
N GLU A 54 6.25 -11.97 -12.85
CA GLU A 54 5.45 -11.47 -11.74
C GLU A 54 6.25 -10.61 -10.77
N ARG A 55 5.53 -9.80 -9.99
CA ARG A 55 6.05 -9.03 -8.87
C ARG A 55 5.03 -9.01 -7.74
N GLN A 56 5.52 -8.86 -6.52
CA GLN A 56 4.69 -8.82 -5.32
C GLN A 56 4.62 -7.40 -4.76
N CYS A 57 3.47 -7.04 -4.21
CA CYS A 57 3.33 -5.87 -3.37
C CYS A 57 3.82 -6.23 -1.97
N LEU A 58 4.91 -5.60 -1.52
CA LEU A 58 5.56 -5.89 -0.25
C LEU A 58 5.55 -4.64 0.63
N PRO A 59 5.64 -4.80 1.97
CA PRO A 59 5.88 -3.67 2.85
C PRO A 59 7.10 -2.86 2.39
N ARG A 60 7.02 -1.54 2.47
CA ARG A 60 8.12 -0.63 2.15
C ARG A 60 9.25 -0.86 3.14
N THR A 61 10.21 -1.65 2.72
CA THR A 61 11.53 -1.79 3.36
C THR A 61 12.57 -1.18 2.44
N ARG A 62 13.72 -0.75 2.96
CA ARG A 62 14.80 -0.14 2.16
C ARG A 62 15.28 -1.01 0.99
N SER A 63 15.01 -2.31 1.01
CA SER A 63 15.38 -3.28 -0.03
C SER A 63 14.34 -3.47 -1.14
N ASN A 64 13.08 -3.11 -0.90
CA ASN A 64 11.96 -3.37 -1.83
C ASN A 64 11.55 -2.12 -2.62
N VAL A 65 12.26 -1.01 -2.44
CA VAL A 65 12.05 0.21 -3.22
C VAL A 65 12.84 0.08 -4.52
N SER A 66 12.13 -0.17 -5.61
CA SER A 66 12.69 0.01 -6.95
C SER A 66 12.74 1.51 -7.21
N ASP A 67 13.90 2.12 -6.94
CA ASP A 67 14.11 3.56 -7.07
C ASP A 67 13.77 4.05 -8.49
N ASN A 68 12.60 4.66 -8.62
CA ASN A 68 12.33 5.63 -9.68
C ASN A 68 11.30 6.69 -9.25
N SER A 69 11.29 7.03 -7.96
CA SER A 69 10.38 8.03 -7.38
C SER A 69 11.19 9.15 -6.72
N ILE A 70 11.77 10.03 -7.54
CA ILE A 70 12.24 11.33 -7.07
C ILE A 70 11.02 12.11 -6.53
N ALA A 71 11.24 12.71 -5.36
CA ALA A 71 10.37 13.63 -4.61
C ALA A 71 9.35 12.97 -3.66
N GLN A 72 9.81 12.67 -2.44
CA GLN A 72 8.98 12.91 -1.25
C GLN A 72 8.69 14.42 -1.19
N LYS A 73 7.62 14.87 -1.85
CA LYS A 73 7.05 16.18 -1.54
C LYS A 73 6.49 16.11 -0.12
N PRO A 74 6.66 17.14 0.72
CA PRO A 74 6.06 17.13 2.05
C PRO A 74 4.54 17.02 1.90
N VAL A 75 3.98 15.89 2.32
CA VAL A 75 2.54 15.69 2.34
C VAL A 75 2.02 16.41 3.58
N ILE A 76 1.50 17.62 3.39
CA ILE A 76 0.58 18.21 4.37
C ILE A 76 -0.73 17.44 4.20
N SER A 77 -0.94 16.39 4.99
CA SER A 77 -2.14 15.57 4.89
C SER A 77 -3.35 16.35 5.43
N VAL A 78 -4.23 16.80 4.54
CA VAL A 78 -5.56 17.26 4.91
C VAL A 78 -6.38 16.02 5.29
N ARG A 79 -6.93 15.99 6.51
CA ARG A 79 -7.79 14.90 6.98
C ARG A 79 -9.12 14.93 6.23
N VAL A 80 -9.26 14.07 5.23
CA VAL A 80 -10.56 13.74 4.62
C VAL A 80 -11.21 12.65 5.45
N THR A 81 -12.36 12.95 6.06
CA THR A 81 -13.13 11.96 6.84
C THR A 81 -13.67 10.88 5.91
N ARG A 82 -13.22 9.65 6.15
CA ARG A 82 -13.77 8.37 5.68
C ARG A 82 -13.65 8.10 4.17
N GLN A 83 -12.42 7.83 3.75
CA GLN A 83 -12.15 7.09 2.52
C GLN A 83 -11.39 5.83 2.93
N THR A 84 -11.93 4.64 2.63
CA THR A 84 -11.18 3.38 2.70
C THR A 84 -9.97 3.56 1.79
N ARG A 85 -8.78 3.76 2.37
CA ARG A 85 -7.54 3.87 1.60
C ARG A 85 -7.25 2.48 1.03
N GLU A 86 -7.74 2.24 -0.18
CA GLU A 86 -7.35 1.08 -0.99
C GLU A 86 -5.81 1.07 -1.07
N PRO A 87 -5.13 -0.06 -0.82
CA PRO A 87 -3.68 -0.09 -0.92
C PRO A 87 -3.24 0.27 -2.34
N ASP A 88 -2.19 1.10 -2.47
CA ASP A 88 -1.63 1.54 -3.77
C ASP A 88 -1.19 0.36 -4.66
N CYS A 89 -1.03 -0.83 -4.07
CA CYS A 89 -0.91 -2.10 -4.76
C CYS A 89 -1.60 -3.23 -4.00
N PRO A 90 -2.54 -3.97 -4.60
CA PRO A 90 -3.04 -5.22 -4.02
C PRO A 90 -2.33 -6.45 -4.61
N GLY A 91 -1.71 -7.26 -3.75
CA GLY A 91 -1.33 -8.64 -4.08
C GLY A 91 -0.16 -8.79 -5.06
N VAL A 92 -0.44 -9.42 -6.20
CA VAL A 92 0.55 -9.84 -7.21
C VAL A 92 0.20 -9.25 -8.56
N ASP A 93 1.19 -8.65 -9.22
CA ASP A 93 1.06 -8.13 -10.58
C ASP A 93 1.83 -9.03 -11.54
N ARG A 94 1.27 -9.24 -12.73
CA ARG A 94 1.79 -10.16 -13.76
C ARG A 94 1.78 -9.46 -15.11
N ARG A 95 2.88 -9.62 -15.84
CA ARG A 95 2.99 -9.17 -17.22
C ARG A 95 3.44 -10.29 -18.14
N TYR A 96 3.15 -10.10 -19.42
CA TYR A 96 3.39 -11.07 -20.47
C TYR A 96 4.22 -10.43 -21.58
N HIS A 97 5.10 -11.21 -22.19
CA HIS A 97 5.75 -10.85 -23.45
C HIS A 97 5.64 -11.98 -24.46
N GLU A 98 5.65 -11.65 -25.74
CA GLU A 98 5.78 -12.63 -26.82
C GLU A 98 7.24 -13.07 -26.98
N CYS A 99 7.45 -14.35 -27.28
CA CYS A 99 8.77 -14.96 -27.42
C CYS A 99 8.74 -16.05 -28.51
N ASN A 100 9.91 -16.42 -29.03
CA ASN A 100 10.06 -17.52 -30.01
C ASN A 100 9.21 -17.38 -31.30
N ASN A 101 8.91 -16.15 -31.71
CA ASN A 101 8.10 -15.80 -32.90
C ASN A 101 8.78 -16.09 -34.25
N ALA A 102 9.97 -16.72 -34.28
CA ALA A 102 10.63 -17.06 -35.52
C ALA A 102 9.80 -18.09 -36.31
N VAL A 103 9.16 -17.62 -37.38
CA VAL A 103 8.56 -18.47 -38.40
C VAL A 103 9.66 -18.78 -39.39
N ARG A 104 10.00 -20.06 -39.59
CA ARG A 104 10.90 -20.44 -40.68
C ARG A 104 10.19 -20.11 -41.99
N TYR A 105 10.54 -18.99 -42.61
CA TYR A 105 10.22 -18.76 -44.01
C TYR A 105 11.03 -19.79 -44.80
N LEU A 106 10.34 -20.78 -45.36
CA LEU A 106 10.90 -21.67 -46.37
C LEU A 106 11.10 -20.80 -47.62
N LEU A 107 12.36 -20.45 -47.90
CA LEU A 107 12.82 -19.99 -49.21
C LEU A 107 13.16 -21.21 -50.07
#